data_AF-A0A2L0EMQ6-F1
#
_entry.id   AF-A0A2L0EMQ6-F1
#
_cell.length_a   1.000
_cell.length_b   1.000
_cell.length_c   1.000
_cell.angle_alpha   90.00
_cell.angle_beta   90.00
_cell.angle_gamma   90.00
#
_symmetry.space_group_name_H-M   'P 1'
#
loop_
_entity.id
_entity.type
_entity.pdbx_description
1 polymer ?
#
loop_
_entity_poly.entity_id
_entity_poly.type
_entity_poly.pdbx_seq_one_letter_code
_entity_poly.pdbx_strand_id
1 'polypeptide(L)'
;MGTTHNELCDKDGKSDWGQLHVTRACCGAGVCRNFAPELLGEVTPAHWAALDGDVGDVGDVGDVARRGPAVLEGTYDEGSFTGVLRQPQSLADLAAARSAVASCPVSALRLTRPAAGVRLGSLGAPFSTWPRRVEDDVWVLGHPSRDNVSATTYFIERPGGGVLVDLPRPSEAMFRFLEEHGGVRWIFLTHRDHVAHHAEFAARFPGSRRVLGAADVTLGGAGHQTDTSDVELKLDGLGPMTLDGAPLTDAELADAELAVLPQPGHTAGSMCLLYRGRFLFTGDHLAYSRRLGQLAAFRLQCWDDWDRQITSVRRLAALAEAGHLRFVWVLPGHGEWKRLDGDGSAAATAAELQRAVAWMERQARGHVPMARFIPWVKGRLRPDSPLARTVCALGGGGPGSDAWLLPRSVRPYLPDHRPEKDRAALLRISLIASVLLGGAAGITWLAARAARTSARWS
;
A
#
# COMPACT_ATOMS: atom_id res chain seq x y z
N MET A 1 16.27 -50.57 6.70
CA MET A 1 15.31 -50.43 5.58
C MET A 1 14.61 -49.09 5.78
N GLY A 2 15.16 -47.96 5.36
CA GLY A 2 15.42 -47.60 3.96
C GLY A 2 14.16 -46.95 3.35
N THR A 3 13.55 -45.97 4.01
CA THR A 3 12.46 -45.17 3.46
C THR A 3 13.01 -44.22 2.39
N THR A 4 12.81 -44.59 1.13
CA THR A 4 13.12 -43.76 -0.03
C THR A 4 12.21 -42.53 -0.02
N HIS A 5 12.79 -41.35 0.24
CA HIS A 5 12.21 -40.07 -0.13
C HIS A 5 12.10 -40.04 -1.65
N ASN A 6 10.89 -40.21 -2.18
CA ASN A 6 10.65 -40.03 -3.61
C ASN A 6 10.58 -38.52 -3.85
N GLU A 7 11.69 -37.94 -4.32
CA GLU A 7 11.76 -36.53 -4.69
C GLU A 7 10.80 -36.24 -5.85
N LEU A 8 9.98 -35.22 -5.65
CA LEU A 8 8.85 -34.84 -6.49
C LEU A 8 9.32 -34.10 -7.75
N CYS A 9 10.06 -34.76 -8.63
CA CYS A 9 10.61 -34.14 -9.83
C CYS A 9 9.66 -34.20 -11.04
N ASP A 10 9.59 -33.11 -11.82
CA ASP A 10 9.06 -33.06 -13.19
C ASP A 10 9.93 -33.90 -14.14
N LYS A 11 9.48 -34.10 -15.38
CA LYS A 11 10.12 -34.85 -16.48
C LYS A 11 11.60 -34.48 -16.72
N ASP A 12 12.01 -33.29 -16.29
CA ASP A 12 13.38 -32.78 -16.40
C ASP A 12 14.22 -32.92 -15.10
N GLY A 13 13.74 -33.63 -14.08
CA GLY A 13 14.46 -33.84 -12.81
C GLY A 13 14.41 -32.64 -11.83
N LYS A 14 13.62 -31.60 -12.12
CA LYS A 14 13.40 -30.45 -11.22
C LYS A 14 12.14 -30.65 -10.40
N SER A 15 12.20 -30.44 -9.09
CA SER A 15 11.01 -30.51 -8.25
C SER A 15 10.00 -29.42 -8.61
N ASP A 16 8.79 -29.79 -9.05
CA ASP A 16 7.74 -28.84 -9.41
C ASP A 16 6.92 -28.46 -8.17
N TRP A 17 7.14 -27.23 -7.68
CA TRP A 17 6.45 -26.66 -6.54
C TRP A 17 5.38 -25.62 -6.94
N GLY A 18 5.00 -25.60 -8.22
CA GLY A 18 4.15 -24.57 -8.80
C GLY A 18 4.93 -23.33 -9.22
N GLN A 19 4.28 -22.47 -9.99
CA GLN A 19 4.88 -21.25 -10.54
C GLN A 19 4.04 -20.04 -10.19
N LEU A 20 4.71 -19.03 -9.64
CA LEU A 20 4.19 -17.69 -9.45
C LEU A 20 4.25 -16.92 -10.77
N HIS A 21 3.17 -16.18 -11.04
CA HIS A 21 3.10 -15.17 -12.08
C HIS A 21 2.34 -13.94 -11.55
N VAL A 22 2.82 -12.73 -11.84
CA VAL A 22 2.18 -11.49 -11.42
C VAL A 22 1.52 -10.80 -12.61
N THR A 23 0.20 -10.63 -12.57
CA THR A 23 -0.51 -9.98 -13.66
C THR A 23 -0.46 -8.44 -13.57
N ARG A 24 -0.75 -7.78 -14.69
CA ARG A 24 -0.84 -6.32 -14.82
C ARG A 24 -1.85 -5.66 -13.88
N ALA A 25 -2.74 -6.44 -13.28
CA ALA A 25 -3.66 -6.00 -12.22
C ALA A 25 -2.93 -5.56 -10.93
N CYS A 26 -1.62 -5.83 -10.80
CA CYS A 26 -0.81 -5.46 -9.65
C CYS A 26 -0.95 -3.95 -9.33
N CYS A 27 -1.39 -3.64 -8.11
CA CYS A 27 -1.70 -2.26 -7.69
C CYS A 27 -0.52 -1.52 -7.07
N GLY A 28 0.62 -2.19 -6.83
CA GLY A 28 1.77 -1.58 -6.14
C GLY A 28 1.68 -1.56 -4.62
N ALA A 29 0.60 -2.08 -4.02
CA ALA A 29 0.43 -2.15 -2.56
C ALA A 29 1.56 -2.91 -1.85
N GLY A 30 2.27 -3.83 -2.52
CA GLY A 30 3.51 -4.42 -2.01
C GLY A 30 3.40 -5.38 -0.83
N VAL A 31 2.23 -5.53 -0.19
CA VAL A 31 2.01 -6.36 1.01
C VAL A 31 2.37 -7.84 0.78
N CYS A 32 2.09 -8.37 -0.41
CA CYS A 32 2.44 -9.75 -0.78
C CYS A 32 3.94 -10.06 -0.61
N ARG A 33 4.81 -9.05 -0.72
CA ARG A 33 6.26 -9.20 -0.53
C ARG A 33 6.62 -9.52 0.93
N ASN A 34 5.82 -9.13 1.91
CA ASN A 34 6.04 -9.51 3.31
C ASN A 34 5.70 -10.99 3.59
N PHE A 35 4.76 -11.55 2.83
CA PHE A 35 4.34 -12.95 2.98
C PHE A 35 5.28 -13.93 2.28
N ALA A 36 5.94 -13.50 1.21
CA ALA A 36 6.92 -14.28 0.48
C ALA A 36 8.14 -13.44 0.05
N PRO A 37 8.93 -12.92 1.01
CA PRO A 37 10.01 -11.96 0.73
C PRO A 37 11.13 -12.53 -0.15
N GLU A 38 11.35 -13.84 -0.05
CA GLU A 38 12.33 -14.57 -0.86
C GLU A 38 11.85 -14.87 -2.29
N LEU A 39 10.54 -14.77 -2.55
CA LEU A 39 9.94 -15.12 -3.84
C LEU A 39 9.50 -13.90 -4.63
N LEU A 40 9.21 -12.77 -3.99
CA LEU A 40 8.61 -11.60 -4.60
C LEU A 40 9.45 -10.36 -4.34
N GLY A 41 9.55 -9.48 -5.33
CA GLY A 41 10.34 -8.25 -5.29
C GLY A 41 9.66 -7.09 -6.02
N GLU A 42 10.17 -5.87 -5.82
CA GLU A 42 9.74 -4.70 -6.60
C GLU A 42 10.26 -4.81 -8.03
N VAL A 43 9.41 -4.47 -9.01
CA VAL A 43 9.90 -4.25 -10.38
C VAL A 43 10.67 -2.93 -10.42
N THR A 44 11.78 -2.89 -11.14
CA THR A 44 12.70 -1.75 -11.20
C THR A 44 12.89 -1.23 -12.63
N PRO A 45 11.87 -0.58 -13.23
CA PRO A 45 11.96 -0.04 -14.58
C PRO A 45 13.15 0.92 -14.73
N ALA A 46 13.85 0.84 -15.87
CA ALA A 46 15.02 1.68 -16.12
C ALA A 46 14.73 3.20 -16.03
N HIS A 47 13.53 3.64 -16.41
CA HIS A 47 13.16 5.06 -16.36
C HIS A 47 12.96 5.60 -14.94
N TRP A 48 12.88 4.74 -13.92
CA TRP A 48 12.83 5.20 -12.53
C TRP A 48 14.18 5.67 -12.00
N ALA A 49 15.30 5.29 -12.62
CA ALA A 49 16.62 5.75 -12.21
C ALA A 49 16.70 7.29 -12.13
N ALA A 50 16.04 7.99 -13.05
CA ALA A 50 15.96 9.45 -13.04
C ALA A 50 15.13 10.03 -11.87
N LEU A 51 14.16 9.27 -11.35
CA LEU A 51 13.32 9.66 -10.21
C LEU A 51 14.01 9.38 -8.88
N ASP A 52 14.87 8.36 -8.85
CA ASP A 52 15.61 7.98 -7.64
C ASP A 52 16.72 8.98 -7.32
N GLY A 53 17.28 9.63 -8.34
CA GLY A 53 18.44 10.52 -8.25
C GLY A 53 19.76 9.74 -8.24
N ASP A 54 20.88 10.44 -8.46
CA ASP A 54 22.20 9.85 -8.28
C ASP A 54 22.41 9.54 -6.80
N VAL A 55 22.75 8.29 -6.47
CA VAL A 55 23.13 7.85 -5.11
C VAL A 55 24.55 8.34 -4.75
N GLY A 56 24.95 9.50 -5.30
CA GLY A 56 26.23 10.12 -5.05
C GLY A 56 26.21 10.82 -3.69
N ASP A 57 27.23 10.54 -2.88
CA ASP A 57 27.58 11.21 -1.63
C ASP A 57 26.91 10.72 -0.32
N VAL A 58 26.63 9.42 -0.22
CA VAL A 58 26.56 8.74 1.09
C VAL A 58 27.74 7.79 1.21
N GLY A 59 28.86 8.32 1.72
CA GLY A 59 30.03 7.62 2.27
C GLY A 59 30.34 6.20 1.77
N ASP A 60 31.34 6.12 0.90
CA ASP A 60 32.22 4.97 0.64
C ASP A 60 31.69 3.57 1.04
N VAL A 61 30.70 3.08 0.28
CA VAL A 61 30.46 1.64 0.11
C VAL A 61 30.25 1.40 -1.38
N GLY A 62 31.37 1.16 -2.08
CA GLY A 62 31.46 0.48 -3.38
C GLY A 62 30.26 0.57 -4.32
N ASP A 63 30.35 1.52 -5.25
CA ASP A 63 29.88 1.50 -6.64
C ASP A 63 28.99 0.32 -7.11
N VAL A 64 27.78 0.22 -6.58
CA VAL A 64 26.62 -0.41 -7.22
C VAL A 64 25.42 0.41 -6.78
N ALA A 65 24.87 1.25 -7.67
CA ALA A 65 23.56 1.85 -7.50
C ALA A 65 22.61 0.77 -6.97
N ARG A 66 22.18 0.84 -5.71
CA ARG A 66 21.36 -0.20 -5.07
C ARG A 66 20.06 -0.31 -5.87
N ARG A 67 20.06 -1.21 -6.84
CA ARG A 67 18.87 -1.71 -7.52
C ARG A 67 18.46 -2.90 -6.68
N GLY A 68 17.21 -2.91 -6.22
CA GLY A 68 16.65 -4.06 -5.52
C GLY A 68 16.87 -5.37 -6.29
N PRO A 69 16.66 -6.53 -5.63
CA PRO A 69 16.94 -7.82 -6.24
C PRO A 69 16.20 -7.96 -7.59
N ALA A 70 16.92 -8.44 -8.61
CA ALA A 70 16.36 -8.59 -9.94
C ALA A 70 15.20 -9.58 -9.93
N VAL A 71 14.10 -9.21 -10.59
CA VAL A 71 12.94 -10.09 -10.81
C VAL A 71 13.15 -10.88 -12.10
N LEU A 72 12.64 -12.11 -12.13
CA LEU A 72 12.69 -13.03 -13.26
C LEU A 72 11.82 -12.53 -14.42
N GLU A 73 12.43 -12.33 -15.58
CA GLU A 73 11.71 -11.99 -16.81
C GLU A 73 10.69 -13.09 -17.17
N GLY A 74 9.57 -12.69 -17.77
CA GLY A 74 8.50 -13.62 -18.17
C GLY A 74 7.62 -14.13 -17.02
N THR A 75 7.89 -13.72 -15.76
CA THR A 75 7.08 -14.10 -14.59
C THR A 75 6.12 -13.00 -14.14
N TYR A 76 6.04 -11.90 -14.89
CA TYR A 76 5.10 -10.82 -14.64
C TYR A 76 4.70 -10.12 -15.94
N ASP A 77 3.47 -9.62 -16.00
CA ASP A 77 3.01 -8.78 -17.10
C ASP A 77 3.64 -7.38 -17.01
N GLU A 78 3.93 -6.76 -18.15
CA GLU A 78 4.35 -5.36 -18.21
C GLU A 78 3.31 -4.44 -17.54
N GLY A 79 3.80 -3.59 -16.62
CA GLY A 79 2.96 -2.71 -15.79
C GLY A 79 2.74 -3.21 -14.37
N SER A 80 3.20 -4.43 -14.06
CA SER A 80 3.21 -4.94 -12.69
C SER A 80 4.25 -4.22 -11.83
N PHE A 81 3.89 -3.89 -10.59
CA PHE A 81 4.80 -3.28 -9.61
C PHE A 81 5.60 -4.32 -8.81
N THR A 82 5.13 -5.58 -8.82
CA THR A 82 5.78 -6.71 -8.17
C THR A 82 6.15 -7.75 -9.22
N GLY A 83 7.32 -8.35 -9.09
CA GLY A 83 7.77 -9.48 -9.90
C GLY A 83 8.23 -10.65 -9.03
N VAL A 84 8.55 -11.77 -9.65
CA VAL A 84 9.03 -12.99 -8.96
C VAL A 84 10.55 -12.96 -8.91
N LEU A 85 11.18 -13.06 -7.74
CA LEU A 85 12.63 -13.15 -7.57
C LEU A 85 13.17 -14.54 -7.90
N ARG A 86 12.45 -15.56 -7.42
CA ARG A 86 12.67 -16.97 -7.75
C ARG A 86 11.36 -17.74 -7.62
N GLN A 87 11.21 -18.81 -8.38
CA GLN A 87 10.03 -19.68 -8.26
C GLN A 87 10.09 -20.53 -6.96
N PRO A 88 8.95 -20.99 -6.44
CA PRO A 88 8.91 -21.91 -5.31
C PRO A 88 9.77 -23.16 -5.55
N GLN A 89 10.52 -23.60 -4.53
CA GLN A 89 11.43 -24.75 -4.59
C GLN A 89 11.28 -25.68 -3.38
N SER A 90 10.34 -25.39 -2.49
CA SER A 90 10.13 -26.16 -1.26
C SER A 90 8.68 -26.05 -0.78
N LEU A 91 8.32 -26.89 0.19
CA LEU A 91 7.03 -26.82 0.87
C LEU A 91 6.83 -25.46 1.58
N ALA A 92 7.91 -24.91 2.14
CA ALA A 92 7.90 -23.62 2.81
C ALA A 92 7.64 -22.48 1.81
N ASP A 93 8.29 -22.52 0.64
CA ASP A 93 8.05 -21.57 -0.44
C ASP A 93 6.60 -21.64 -0.94
N LEU A 94 6.08 -22.86 -1.13
CA LEU A 94 4.70 -23.04 -1.56
C LEU A 94 3.71 -22.50 -0.51
N ALA A 95 3.98 -22.69 0.79
CA ALA A 95 3.18 -22.10 1.86
C ALA A 95 3.20 -20.56 1.81
N ALA A 96 4.39 -19.95 1.70
CA ALA A 96 4.59 -18.51 1.60
C ALA A 96 3.90 -17.93 0.34
N ALA A 97 4.06 -18.58 -0.82
CA ALA A 97 3.41 -18.20 -2.07
C ALA A 97 1.88 -18.23 -1.94
N ARG A 98 1.31 -19.24 -1.25
CA ARG A 98 -0.13 -19.30 -0.97
C ARG A 98 -0.59 -18.14 -0.09
N SER A 99 0.15 -17.79 0.96
CA SER A 99 -0.15 -16.61 1.79
C SER A 99 -0.10 -15.32 0.96
N ALA A 100 0.93 -15.14 0.13
CA ALA A 100 1.11 -13.95 -0.71
C ALA A 100 0.01 -13.80 -1.79
N VAL A 101 -0.44 -14.92 -2.38
CA VAL A 101 -1.59 -14.92 -3.30
C VAL A 101 -2.88 -14.55 -2.55
N ALA A 102 -3.09 -15.14 -1.37
CA ALA A 102 -4.27 -14.86 -0.55
C ALA A 102 -4.31 -13.42 0.00
N SER A 103 -3.15 -12.79 0.20
CA SER A 103 -3.02 -11.41 0.66
C SER A 103 -3.18 -10.37 -0.45
N CYS A 104 -3.31 -10.78 -1.72
CA CYS A 104 -3.37 -9.84 -2.83
C CYS A 104 -4.78 -9.24 -2.99
N PRO A 105 -4.98 -7.92 -2.75
CA PRO A 105 -6.32 -7.31 -2.73
C PRO A 105 -6.99 -7.33 -4.10
N VAL A 106 -6.16 -7.27 -5.14
CA VAL A 106 -6.53 -7.15 -6.54
C VAL A 106 -6.45 -8.49 -7.29
N SER A 107 -6.09 -9.56 -6.58
CA SER A 107 -5.87 -10.88 -7.18
C SER A 107 -4.95 -10.78 -8.41
N ALA A 108 -3.82 -10.10 -8.29
CA ALA A 108 -2.81 -9.99 -9.35
C ALA A 108 -1.83 -11.17 -9.35
N LEU A 109 -1.56 -11.76 -8.18
CA LEU A 109 -0.70 -12.93 -8.10
C LEU A 109 -1.46 -14.19 -8.53
N ARG A 110 -0.82 -15.00 -9.36
CA ARG A 110 -1.27 -16.31 -9.82
C ARG A 110 -0.24 -17.33 -9.36
N LEU A 111 -0.72 -18.45 -8.83
CA LEU A 111 0.12 -19.59 -8.47
C LEU A 111 -0.46 -20.81 -9.19
N THR A 112 0.29 -21.36 -10.15
CA THR A 112 -0.04 -22.66 -10.73
C THR A 112 0.20 -23.73 -9.67
N ARG A 113 -0.64 -24.77 -9.66
CA ARG A 113 -0.47 -25.86 -8.70
C ARG A 113 0.72 -26.72 -9.12
N PRO A 114 1.49 -27.25 -8.15
CA PRO A 114 2.50 -28.25 -8.45
C PRO A 114 1.90 -29.49 -9.12
N ALA A 115 2.71 -30.21 -9.89
CA ALA A 115 2.39 -31.52 -10.43
C ALA A 115 1.96 -32.52 -9.34
N ALA A 116 1.27 -33.58 -9.78
CA ALA A 116 0.71 -34.60 -8.89
C ALA A 116 1.80 -35.22 -7.98
N GLY A 117 1.68 -34.98 -6.67
CA GLY A 117 2.57 -35.57 -5.65
C GLY A 117 2.77 -34.72 -4.40
N VAL A 118 2.60 -33.40 -4.47
CA VAL A 118 2.52 -32.54 -3.28
C VAL A 118 1.15 -32.74 -2.61
N ARG A 119 1.12 -33.29 -1.38
CA ARG A 119 -0.12 -33.41 -0.59
C ARG A 119 -0.55 -32.03 -0.08
N LEU A 120 -1.24 -31.24 -0.93
CA LEU A 120 -1.72 -29.89 -0.59
C LEU A 120 -2.56 -29.84 0.70
N GLY A 121 -3.21 -30.93 1.09
CA GLY A 121 -3.97 -31.03 2.35
C GLY A 121 -3.12 -30.82 3.60
N SER A 122 -1.80 -31.07 3.57
CA SER A 122 -0.91 -30.84 4.72
C SER A 122 -0.54 -29.38 4.93
N LEU A 123 -0.80 -28.49 3.94
CA LEU A 123 -0.45 -27.08 4.02
C LEU A 123 -1.51 -26.21 4.72
N GLY A 124 -2.68 -26.77 5.04
CA GLY A 124 -3.78 -26.04 5.69
C GLY A 124 -4.25 -24.78 4.94
N ALA A 125 -4.89 -23.85 5.66
CA ALA A 125 -5.28 -22.55 5.12
C ALA A 125 -4.04 -21.66 4.86
N PRO A 126 -4.09 -20.72 3.88
CA PRO A 126 -2.95 -19.86 3.52
C PRO A 126 -2.32 -19.09 4.68
N PHE A 127 -3.06 -18.82 5.75
CA PHE A 127 -2.60 -18.05 6.90
C PHE A 127 -2.51 -18.88 8.18
N SER A 128 -2.45 -20.21 8.06
CA SER A 128 -2.41 -21.14 9.20
C SER A 128 -1.23 -20.93 10.17
N THR A 129 -0.15 -20.30 9.72
CA THR A 129 1.03 -19.96 10.54
C THR A 129 1.02 -18.50 11.02
N TRP A 130 -0.15 -17.86 11.02
CA TRP A 130 -0.34 -16.48 11.44
C TRP A 130 -1.41 -16.41 12.53
N PRO A 131 -1.39 -15.43 13.44
CA PRO A 131 -0.42 -14.33 13.57
C PRO A 131 1.05 -14.74 13.83
N ARG A 132 2.00 -13.85 13.54
CA ARG A 132 3.44 -14.05 13.78
C ARG A 132 4.00 -12.92 14.63
N ARG A 133 4.84 -13.27 15.61
CA ARG A 133 5.54 -12.28 16.45
C ARG A 133 6.63 -11.61 15.60
N VAL A 134 6.68 -10.28 15.62
CA VAL A 134 7.73 -9.48 14.98
C VAL A 134 8.95 -9.45 15.89
N GLU A 135 8.79 -8.83 17.05
CA GLU A 135 9.77 -8.73 18.13
C GLU A 135 9.01 -8.23 19.37
N ASP A 136 9.51 -8.55 20.58
CA ASP A 136 8.88 -8.17 21.84
C ASP A 136 7.37 -8.50 21.84
N ASP A 137 6.53 -7.55 22.23
CA ASP A 137 5.07 -7.70 22.35
C ASP A 137 4.30 -7.38 21.06
N VAL A 138 4.99 -7.27 19.91
CA VAL A 138 4.40 -6.87 18.64
C VAL A 138 4.15 -8.06 17.73
N TRP A 139 2.92 -8.19 17.25
CA TRP A 139 2.45 -9.22 16.35
C TRP A 139 2.00 -8.64 15.01
N VAL A 140 2.22 -9.39 13.93
CA VAL A 140 1.57 -9.18 12.64
C VAL A 140 0.51 -10.27 12.42
N LEU A 141 -0.70 -9.88 12.05
CA LEU A 141 -1.88 -10.75 12.17
C LEU A 141 -2.10 -11.68 10.97
N GLY A 142 -1.56 -11.36 9.79
CA GLY A 142 -1.54 -12.26 8.64
C GLY A 142 -2.88 -12.59 7.99
N HIS A 143 -3.97 -11.89 8.29
CA HIS A 143 -5.27 -12.06 7.62
C HIS A 143 -5.76 -10.73 7.03
N PRO A 144 -5.08 -10.18 6.01
CA PRO A 144 -5.42 -8.86 5.50
C PRO A 144 -6.80 -8.84 4.84
N SER A 145 -7.54 -7.75 5.02
CA SER A 145 -8.89 -7.57 4.48
C SER A 145 -8.85 -6.90 3.11
N ARG A 146 -9.52 -7.46 2.10
CA ARG A 146 -9.65 -6.80 0.78
C ARG A 146 -10.38 -5.45 0.85
N ASP A 147 -11.21 -5.25 1.87
CA ASP A 147 -11.95 -4.00 2.07
C ASP A 147 -11.03 -2.88 2.58
N ASN A 148 -9.91 -3.25 3.22
CA ASN A 148 -8.81 -2.35 3.61
C ASN A 148 -7.63 -2.45 2.61
N VAL A 149 -7.90 -2.78 1.33
CA VAL A 149 -6.88 -2.98 0.27
C VAL A 149 -5.78 -3.98 0.69
N SER A 150 -6.11 -4.89 1.60
CA SER A 150 -5.20 -5.87 2.18
C SER A 150 -4.02 -5.27 2.92
N ALA A 151 -4.22 -4.12 3.57
CA ALA A 151 -3.27 -3.56 4.51
C ALA A 151 -2.83 -4.60 5.55
N THR A 152 -1.55 -4.55 5.87
CA THR A 152 -0.95 -5.27 6.98
C THR A 152 -1.44 -4.69 8.29
N THR A 153 -1.79 -5.56 9.23
CA THR A 153 -2.31 -5.14 10.53
C THR A 153 -1.54 -5.78 11.66
N TYR A 154 -1.49 -5.05 12.76
CA TYR A 154 -0.60 -5.37 13.86
C TYR A 154 -1.36 -5.37 15.18
N PHE A 155 -0.83 -6.13 16.13
CA PHE A 155 -1.35 -6.14 17.50
C PHE A 155 -0.19 -5.96 18.48
N ILE A 156 -0.35 -5.02 19.40
CA ILE A 156 0.58 -4.79 20.50
C ILE A 156 -0.05 -5.41 21.76
N GLU A 157 0.53 -6.51 22.22
CA GLU A 157 0.13 -7.22 23.43
C GLU A 157 0.56 -6.40 24.66
N ARG A 158 -0.37 -6.05 25.56
CA ARG A 158 -0.07 -5.21 26.73
C ARG A 158 -0.86 -5.63 27.96
N PRO A 159 -0.27 -5.59 29.17
CA PRO A 159 -0.98 -5.90 30.42
C PRO A 159 -2.22 -5.02 30.64
N GLY A 160 -2.20 -3.77 30.17
CA GLY A 160 -3.31 -2.82 30.27
C GLY A 160 -4.37 -2.93 29.17
N GLY A 161 -4.38 -4.03 28.42
CA GLY A 161 -5.20 -4.27 27.23
C GLY A 161 -4.48 -3.90 25.93
N GLY A 162 -4.62 -4.75 24.91
CA GLY A 162 -3.85 -4.63 23.67
C GLY A 162 -4.27 -3.48 22.76
N VAL A 163 -3.38 -3.14 21.83
CA VAL A 163 -3.60 -2.14 20.78
C VAL A 163 -3.66 -2.84 19.43
N LEU A 164 -4.82 -2.79 18.78
CA LEU A 164 -5.00 -3.25 17.41
C LEU A 164 -4.75 -2.07 16.47
N VAL A 165 -3.70 -2.18 15.64
CA VAL A 165 -3.30 -1.16 14.66
C VAL A 165 -3.80 -1.58 13.28
N ASP A 166 -4.77 -0.84 12.77
CA ASP A 166 -5.62 -1.20 11.63
C ASP A 166 -6.27 -2.59 11.78
N LEU A 167 -7.12 -2.99 10.81
CA LEU A 167 -8.07 -4.07 11.02
C LEU A 167 -7.91 -5.23 10.01
N PRO A 168 -7.58 -6.45 10.48
CA PRO A 168 -7.56 -7.62 9.62
C PRO A 168 -8.99 -7.98 9.20
N ARG A 169 -9.11 -8.97 8.30
CA ARG A 169 -10.40 -9.60 8.03
C ARG A 169 -10.95 -10.23 9.33
N PRO A 170 -12.18 -9.90 9.74
CA PRO A 170 -12.85 -10.53 10.87
C PRO A 170 -12.95 -12.05 10.71
N SER A 171 -12.70 -12.78 11.80
CA SER A 171 -12.95 -14.21 11.90
C SER A 171 -12.91 -14.66 13.35
N GLU A 172 -13.63 -15.74 13.68
CA GLU A 172 -13.59 -16.34 15.02
C GLU A 172 -12.18 -16.74 15.46
N ALA A 173 -11.35 -17.22 14.53
CA ALA A 173 -9.95 -17.53 14.83
C ALA A 173 -9.16 -16.27 15.24
N MET A 174 -9.37 -15.16 14.54
CA MET A 174 -8.71 -13.88 14.88
C MET A 174 -9.21 -13.33 16.22
N PHE A 175 -10.52 -13.37 16.46
CA PHE A 175 -11.08 -12.89 17.72
C PHE A 175 -10.58 -13.70 18.91
N ARG A 176 -10.59 -15.03 18.81
CA ARG A 176 -10.05 -15.90 19.85
C ARG A 176 -8.56 -15.63 20.11
N PHE A 177 -7.75 -15.46 19.07
CA PHE A 177 -6.34 -15.09 19.23
C PHE A 177 -6.20 -13.79 20.05
N LEU A 178 -6.94 -12.75 19.67
CA LEU A 178 -6.87 -11.46 20.39
C LEU A 178 -7.31 -11.58 21.85
N GLU A 179 -8.34 -12.38 22.15
CA GLU A 179 -8.78 -12.66 23.53
C GLU A 179 -7.73 -13.41 24.35
N GLU A 180 -7.14 -14.46 23.77
CA GLU A 180 -6.07 -15.25 24.39
C GLU A 180 -4.83 -14.39 24.70
N HIS A 181 -4.63 -13.31 23.92
CA HIS A 181 -3.56 -12.32 24.10
C HIS A 181 -3.99 -11.04 24.84
N GLY A 182 -4.98 -11.14 25.73
CA GLY A 182 -5.35 -10.06 26.66
C GLY A 182 -6.41 -9.08 26.15
N GLY A 183 -7.01 -9.36 24.99
CA GLY A 183 -8.07 -8.57 24.40
C GLY A 183 -7.61 -7.23 23.80
N VAL A 184 -8.57 -6.50 23.23
CA VAL A 184 -8.32 -5.21 22.58
C VAL A 184 -8.89 -4.09 23.45
N ARG A 185 -8.04 -3.15 23.87
CA ARG A 185 -8.45 -1.90 24.52
C ARG A 185 -8.49 -0.72 23.56
N TRP A 186 -7.56 -0.70 22.60
CA TRP A 186 -7.43 0.38 21.64
C TRP A 186 -7.50 -0.17 20.22
N ILE A 187 -8.29 0.48 19.38
CA ILE A 187 -8.30 0.26 17.94
C ILE A 187 -7.74 1.54 17.32
N PHE A 188 -6.48 1.52 16.92
CA PHE A 188 -5.81 2.66 16.31
C PHE A 188 -5.94 2.56 14.79
N LEU A 189 -6.68 3.50 14.20
CA LEU A 189 -6.92 3.59 12.77
C LEU A 189 -5.94 4.62 12.19
N THR A 190 -4.99 4.15 11.39
CA THR A 190 -3.89 4.99 10.90
C THR A 190 -4.38 6.10 9.95
N HIS A 191 -5.34 5.77 9.08
CA HIS A 191 -5.99 6.68 8.16
C HIS A 191 -7.31 6.09 7.64
N ARG A 192 -8.12 6.92 6.96
CA ARG A 192 -9.47 6.59 6.47
C ARG A 192 -9.53 5.40 5.50
N ASP A 193 -8.43 4.97 4.91
CA ASP A 193 -8.44 3.88 3.93
C ASP A 193 -8.47 2.49 4.62
N HIS A 194 -8.10 2.40 5.91
CA HIS A 194 -7.95 1.15 6.65
C HIS A 194 -9.00 0.95 7.76
N VAL A 195 -10.15 1.60 7.62
CA VAL A 195 -11.17 1.65 8.68
C VAL A 195 -12.27 0.60 8.53
N ALA A 196 -12.30 -0.18 7.45
CA ALA A 196 -13.30 -1.22 7.31
C ALA A 196 -13.19 -2.24 8.47
N HIS A 197 -14.34 -2.72 8.94
CA HIS A 197 -14.51 -3.63 10.08
C HIS A 197 -14.38 -3.01 11.48
N HIS A 198 -14.15 -1.70 11.60
CA HIS A 198 -13.94 -1.06 12.92
C HIS A 198 -15.12 -1.25 13.88
N ALA A 199 -16.36 -1.16 13.39
CA ALA A 199 -17.56 -1.40 14.18
C ALA A 199 -17.67 -2.86 14.64
N GLU A 200 -17.30 -3.82 13.79
CA GLU A 200 -17.34 -5.26 14.13
C GLU A 200 -16.34 -5.61 15.23
N PHE A 201 -15.10 -5.10 15.13
CA PHE A 201 -14.11 -5.27 16.19
C PHE A 201 -14.50 -4.56 17.49
N ALA A 202 -15.05 -3.34 17.43
CA ALA A 202 -15.53 -2.65 18.63
C ALA A 202 -16.70 -3.39 19.31
N ALA A 203 -17.60 -3.98 18.53
CA ALA A 203 -18.67 -4.82 19.06
C ALA A 203 -18.13 -6.12 19.70
N ARG A 204 -17.08 -6.72 19.12
CA ARG A 204 -16.45 -7.94 19.64
C ARG A 204 -15.66 -7.70 20.92
N PHE A 205 -15.10 -6.51 21.09
CA PHE A 205 -14.36 -6.07 22.27
C PHE A 205 -15.04 -4.86 22.93
N PRO A 206 -16.17 -5.06 23.64
CA PRO A 206 -16.87 -3.98 24.31
C PRO A 206 -15.95 -3.24 25.28
N GLY A 207 -15.99 -1.90 25.26
CA GLY A 207 -15.11 -1.05 26.06
C GLY A 207 -13.77 -0.72 25.39
N SER A 208 -13.46 -1.32 24.22
CA SER A 208 -12.41 -0.81 23.36
C SER A 208 -12.75 0.60 22.86
N ARG A 209 -11.72 1.43 22.62
CA ARG A 209 -11.87 2.78 22.07
C ARG A 209 -11.19 2.86 20.72
N ARG A 210 -11.92 3.30 19.70
CA ARG A 210 -11.36 3.56 18.37
C ARG A 210 -10.79 4.97 18.32
N VAL A 211 -9.63 5.09 17.71
CA VAL A 211 -8.86 6.34 17.56
C VAL A 211 -8.65 6.58 16.06
N LEU A 212 -9.00 7.77 15.58
CA LEU A 212 -8.84 8.19 14.19
C LEU A 212 -8.48 9.69 14.14
N GLY A 213 -7.74 10.12 13.13
CA GLY A 213 -7.51 11.55 12.91
C GLY A 213 -8.81 12.26 12.52
N ALA A 214 -9.12 13.39 13.14
CA ALA A 214 -10.37 14.13 12.94
C ALA A 214 -10.61 14.51 11.47
N ALA A 215 -9.54 14.84 10.73
CA ALA A 215 -9.58 15.18 9.31
C ALA A 215 -9.84 13.97 8.37
N ASP A 216 -9.88 12.75 8.91
CA ASP A 216 -10.18 11.52 8.20
C ASP A 216 -11.56 10.93 8.55
N VAL A 217 -12.33 11.61 9.42
CA VAL A 217 -13.72 11.23 9.73
C VAL A 217 -14.56 11.31 8.47
N THR A 218 -15.24 10.21 8.17
CA THR A 218 -16.18 10.07 7.06
C THR A 218 -17.60 10.03 7.60
N LEU A 219 -18.48 10.87 7.07
CA LEU A 219 -19.90 10.93 7.44
C LEU A 219 -20.75 10.10 6.49
N GLY A 220 -21.61 9.22 7.03
CA GLY A 220 -22.69 8.59 6.29
C GLY A 220 -22.28 7.60 5.21
N GLY A 221 -21.00 7.16 5.21
CA GLY A 221 -20.41 6.11 4.37
C GLY A 221 -20.87 6.09 2.91
N ALA A 222 -20.03 6.53 1.96
CA ALA A 222 -20.37 6.48 0.54
C ALA A 222 -19.25 5.89 -0.32
N GLY A 223 -19.63 5.01 -1.25
CA GLY A 223 -18.71 4.41 -2.22
C GLY A 223 -17.66 3.52 -1.56
N HIS A 224 -16.41 3.97 -1.56
CA HIS A 224 -15.25 3.24 -1.00
C HIS A 224 -14.89 3.66 0.43
N GLN A 225 -15.68 4.54 1.07
CA GLN A 225 -15.39 5.06 2.41
C GLN A 225 -16.39 4.50 3.44
N THR A 226 -15.86 3.97 4.54
CA THR A 226 -16.65 3.49 5.69
C THR A 226 -17.01 4.66 6.59
N ASP A 227 -18.25 4.68 7.10
CA ASP A 227 -18.68 5.67 8.08
C ASP A 227 -17.85 5.53 9.37
N THR A 228 -17.27 6.63 9.82
CA THR A 228 -16.44 6.71 11.04
C THR A 228 -16.92 7.82 11.96
N SER A 229 -18.14 8.32 11.74
CA SER A 229 -18.77 9.34 12.56
C SER A 229 -19.00 8.88 14.01
N ASP A 230 -19.08 7.57 14.26
CA ASP A 230 -19.26 6.96 15.58
C ASP A 230 -17.96 6.63 16.32
N VAL A 231 -16.79 6.88 15.70
CA VAL A 231 -15.48 6.66 16.35
C VAL A 231 -15.37 7.52 17.61
N GLU A 232 -14.93 6.88 18.71
CA GLU A 232 -14.94 7.48 20.06
C GLU A 232 -13.95 8.64 20.19
N LEU A 233 -12.77 8.50 19.60
CA LEU A 233 -11.70 9.50 19.66
C LEU A 233 -11.29 9.96 18.27
N LYS A 234 -11.52 11.25 18.01
CA LYS A 234 -11.20 11.95 16.77
C LYS A 234 -10.12 12.97 17.10
N LEU A 235 -8.87 12.58 16.90
CA LEU A 235 -7.72 13.37 17.34
C LEU A 235 -7.44 14.50 16.34
N ASP A 236 -7.20 15.70 16.85
CA ASP A 236 -6.83 16.89 16.07
C ASP A 236 -5.53 17.49 16.62
N GLY A 237 -4.89 18.35 15.83
CA GLY A 237 -3.58 18.91 16.13
C GLY A 237 -2.44 18.18 15.41
N LEU A 238 -1.26 18.79 15.47
CA LEU A 238 -0.08 18.34 14.73
C LEU A 238 1.08 17.90 15.64
N GLY A 239 0.96 18.11 16.95
CA GLY A 239 1.96 17.71 17.93
C GLY A 239 1.80 16.24 18.37
N PRO A 240 2.85 15.63 18.94
CA PRO A 240 2.75 14.32 19.59
C PRO A 240 1.68 14.32 20.69
N MET A 241 0.96 13.21 20.84
CA MET A 241 -0.09 13.07 21.84
C MET A 241 -0.25 11.62 22.30
N THR A 242 -0.94 11.40 23.40
CA THR A 242 -1.37 10.07 23.85
C THR A 242 -2.50 9.53 22.98
N LEU A 243 -2.83 8.23 23.13
CA LEU A 243 -3.98 7.62 22.45
C LEU A 243 -5.32 8.27 22.79
N ASP A 244 -5.47 8.89 23.96
CA ASP A 244 -6.65 9.64 24.38
C ASP A 244 -6.58 11.15 24.08
N GLY A 245 -5.55 11.60 23.37
CA GLY A 245 -5.44 12.95 22.82
C GLY A 245 -4.83 13.99 23.75
N ALA A 246 -4.23 13.59 24.88
CA ALA A 246 -3.45 14.50 25.70
C ALA A 246 -2.14 14.87 24.99
N PRO A 247 -1.81 16.16 24.81
CA PRO A 247 -0.55 16.56 24.19
C PRO A 247 0.65 16.02 24.98
N LEU A 248 1.70 15.63 24.27
CA LEU A 248 2.99 15.28 24.84
C LEU A 248 4.01 16.36 24.48
N THR A 249 4.78 16.80 25.45
CA THR A 249 6.01 17.56 25.18
C THR A 249 7.06 16.67 24.52
N ASP A 250 8.07 17.29 23.90
CA ASP A 250 9.17 16.56 23.27
C ASP A 250 9.93 15.65 24.25
N ALA A 251 10.09 16.08 25.51
CA ALA A 251 10.69 15.26 26.56
C ALA A 251 9.80 14.07 26.93
N GLU A 252 8.49 14.28 27.09
CA GLU A 252 7.54 13.19 27.40
C GLU A 252 7.44 12.18 26.25
N LEU A 253 7.56 12.63 24.99
CA LEU A 253 7.59 11.74 23.83
C LEU A 253 8.76 10.73 23.92
N ALA A 254 9.93 11.17 24.35
CA ALA A 254 11.12 10.32 24.42
C ALA A 254 10.95 9.13 25.39
N ASP A 255 10.19 9.34 26.47
CA ASP A 255 9.92 8.36 27.52
C ASP A 255 8.57 7.64 27.36
N ALA A 256 7.73 8.06 26.40
CA ALA A 256 6.41 7.50 26.20
C ALA A 256 6.46 6.02 25.77
N GLU A 257 5.66 5.18 26.45
CA GLU A 257 5.44 3.81 25.97
C GLU A 257 4.67 3.80 24.65
N LEU A 258 3.65 4.66 24.52
CA LEU A 258 2.85 4.84 23.31
C LEU A 258 2.70 6.33 23.02
N ALA A 259 2.92 6.72 21.77
CA ALA A 259 2.66 8.08 21.30
C ALA A 259 2.02 8.06 19.91
N VAL A 260 0.96 8.84 19.74
CA VAL A 260 0.35 9.15 18.45
C VAL A 260 1.08 10.34 17.86
N LEU A 261 1.49 10.21 16.60
CA LEU A 261 2.17 11.23 15.83
C LEU A 261 1.29 11.58 14.63
N PRO A 262 0.61 12.73 14.62
CA PRO A 262 -0.13 13.18 13.44
C PRO A 262 0.82 13.41 12.25
N GLN A 263 0.53 12.79 11.10
CA GLN A 263 1.38 12.76 9.92
C GLN A 263 0.57 12.96 8.63
N PRO A 264 -0.12 14.10 8.47
CA PRO A 264 -0.99 14.31 7.33
C PRO A 264 -0.22 14.37 6.01
N GLY A 265 -0.86 14.00 4.91
CA GLY A 265 -0.32 14.10 3.55
C GLY A 265 -0.67 12.91 2.65
N HIS A 266 -0.61 11.67 3.18
CA HIS A 266 -1.23 10.51 2.48
C HIS A 266 -2.73 10.73 2.43
N THR A 267 -3.34 10.90 3.60
CA THR A 267 -4.66 11.50 3.82
C THR A 267 -4.52 12.69 4.76
N ALA A 268 -5.55 13.53 4.83
CA ALA A 268 -5.54 14.73 5.67
C ALA A 268 -5.47 14.43 7.18
N GLY A 269 -5.95 13.26 7.63
CA GLY A 269 -5.94 12.80 9.02
C GLY A 269 -5.04 11.60 9.28
N SER A 270 -4.05 11.32 8.41
CA SER A 270 -3.07 10.24 8.63
C SER A 270 -2.31 10.42 9.94
N MET A 271 -2.09 9.33 10.67
CA MET A 271 -1.32 9.29 11.92
C MET A 271 -0.43 8.07 11.99
N CYS A 272 0.73 8.21 12.63
CA CYS A 272 1.59 7.10 13.04
C CYS A 272 1.42 6.79 14.53
N LEU A 273 1.70 5.55 14.92
CA LEU A 273 1.80 5.15 16.33
C LEU A 273 3.25 4.75 16.62
N LEU A 274 3.83 5.33 17.66
CA LEU A 274 5.13 4.95 18.20
C LEU A 274 4.92 4.04 19.42
N TYR A 275 5.64 2.93 19.47
CA TYR A 275 5.68 2.05 20.64
C TYR A 275 7.12 1.89 21.16
N ARG A 276 7.32 2.26 22.43
CA ARG A 276 8.58 2.15 23.22
C ARG A 276 9.82 2.74 22.54
N GLY A 277 9.65 3.75 21.67
CA GLY A 277 10.76 4.30 20.89
C GLY A 277 11.50 3.23 20.05
N ARG A 278 10.78 2.19 19.60
CA ARG A 278 11.35 1.09 18.80
C ARG A 278 10.53 0.78 17.56
N PHE A 279 9.21 0.80 17.66
CA PHE A 279 8.31 0.43 16.57
C PHE A 279 7.50 1.63 16.13
N LEU A 280 7.65 2.02 14.86
CA LEU A 280 6.82 3.04 14.23
C LEU A 280 5.82 2.37 13.28
N PHE A 281 4.56 2.38 13.66
CA PHE A 281 3.45 1.97 12.80
C PHE A 281 3.02 3.15 11.96
N THR A 282 3.15 3.04 10.63
CA THR A 282 3.10 4.20 9.75
C THR A 282 1.85 4.30 8.88
N GLY A 283 0.97 3.28 8.90
CA GLY A 283 -0.10 3.18 7.92
C GLY A 283 0.49 3.25 6.50
N ASP A 284 -0.03 4.16 5.68
CA ASP A 284 0.49 4.42 4.33
C ASP A 284 1.40 5.67 4.26
N HIS A 285 1.86 6.17 5.41
CA HIS A 285 2.70 7.35 5.44
C HIS A 285 4.13 7.09 4.92
N LEU A 286 4.75 6.01 5.37
CA LEU A 286 6.11 5.57 4.99
C LEU A 286 6.19 4.05 5.03
N ALA A 287 6.98 3.45 4.16
CA ALA A 287 7.33 2.03 4.20
C ALA A 287 8.78 1.84 3.79
N TYR A 288 9.32 0.64 3.99
CA TYR A 288 10.63 0.30 3.46
C TYR A 288 10.54 -0.06 1.97
N SER A 289 11.45 0.49 1.17
CA SER A 289 11.66 0.06 -0.21
C SER A 289 12.96 -0.73 -0.29
N ARG A 290 12.89 -2.05 -0.51
CA ARG A 290 14.09 -2.85 -0.82
C ARG A 290 14.83 -2.36 -2.07
N ARG A 291 14.08 -1.75 -3.00
CA ARG A 291 14.64 -1.17 -4.22
C ARG A 291 15.55 0.01 -3.92
N LEU A 292 15.14 0.93 -3.05
CA LEU A 292 15.94 2.10 -2.67
C LEU A 292 16.89 1.81 -1.50
N GLY A 293 16.63 0.76 -0.72
CA GLY A 293 17.37 0.42 0.50
C GLY A 293 17.11 1.39 1.65
N GLN A 294 15.97 2.08 1.66
CA GLN A 294 15.60 3.12 2.62
C GLN A 294 14.08 3.25 2.75
N LEU A 295 13.63 4.10 3.67
CA LEU A 295 12.24 4.52 3.78
C LEU A 295 11.81 5.35 2.56
N ALA A 296 10.58 5.12 2.12
CA ALA A 296 9.94 5.84 1.04
C ALA A 296 8.44 5.99 1.30
N ALA A 297 7.85 7.02 0.71
CA ALA A 297 6.40 7.25 0.70
C ALA A 297 5.79 6.85 -0.65
N PHE A 298 4.49 6.58 -0.66
CA PHE A 298 3.76 6.09 -1.84
C PHE A 298 3.29 7.22 -2.75
N ARG A 299 4.17 7.73 -3.60
CA ARG A 299 3.84 8.90 -4.43
C ARG A 299 2.59 8.72 -5.29
N LEU A 300 2.39 7.53 -5.86
CA LEU A 300 1.22 7.22 -6.69
C LEU A 300 -0.08 7.12 -5.86
N GLN A 301 0.03 6.88 -4.56
CA GLN A 301 -1.07 6.72 -3.61
C GLN A 301 -1.22 7.90 -2.62
N CYS A 302 -0.60 9.04 -2.88
CA CYS A 302 -0.81 10.24 -2.06
C CYS A 302 -2.15 10.91 -2.46
N TRP A 303 -3.13 10.87 -1.55
CA TRP A 303 -4.50 11.34 -1.80
C TRP A 303 -4.76 12.78 -1.38
N ASP A 304 -4.08 13.25 -0.34
CA ASP A 304 -4.25 14.61 0.20
C ASP A 304 -3.27 15.60 -0.44
N ASP A 305 -2.01 15.60 -0.01
CA ASP A 305 -0.99 16.52 -0.52
C ASP A 305 0.44 16.06 -0.24
N TRP A 306 1.25 15.99 -1.30
CA TRP A 306 2.63 15.50 -1.21
C TRP A 306 3.55 16.43 -0.44
N ASP A 307 3.38 17.75 -0.57
CA ASP A 307 4.22 18.73 0.14
C ASP A 307 3.91 18.72 1.63
N ARG A 308 2.63 18.49 1.98
CA ARG A 308 2.20 18.25 3.35
C ARG A 308 2.82 16.97 3.89
N GLN A 309 2.86 15.89 3.11
CA GLN A 309 3.52 14.64 3.51
C GLN A 309 5.03 14.85 3.76
N ILE A 310 5.73 15.56 2.86
CA ILE A 310 7.15 15.94 3.06
C ILE A 310 7.31 16.73 4.36
N THR A 311 6.42 17.69 4.63
CA THR A 311 6.47 18.50 5.84
C THR A 311 6.28 17.64 7.10
N SER A 312 5.40 16.65 7.06
CA SER A 312 5.18 15.68 8.14
C SER A 312 6.44 14.85 8.41
N VAL A 313 7.07 14.29 7.38
CA VAL A 313 8.33 13.53 7.53
C VAL A 313 9.47 14.42 8.03
N ARG A 314 9.57 15.68 7.58
CA ARG A 314 10.54 16.65 8.11
C ARG A 314 10.35 16.92 9.60
N ARG A 315 9.12 16.92 10.12
CA ARG A 315 8.87 17.05 11.57
C ARG A 315 9.36 15.83 12.34
N LEU A 316 9.15 14.62 11.81
CA LEU A 316 9.73 13.41 12.40
C LEU A 316 11.25 13.49 12.42
N ALA A 317 11.87 13.93 11.32
CA ALA A 317 13.32 14.11 11.24
C ALA A 317 13.82 15.11 12.29
N ALA A 318 13.17 16.26 12.43
CA ALA A 318 13.52 17.27 13.43
C ALA A 318 13.39 16.75 14.88
N LEU A 319 12.34 15.98 15.19
CA LEU A 319 12.19 15.33 16.50
C LEU A 319 13.32 14.32 16.77
N ALA A 320 13.75 13.59 15.75
CA ALA A 320 14.84 12.63 15.86
C ALA A 320 16.21 13.31 16.00
N GLU A 321 16.46 14.38 15.24
CA GLU A 321 17.66 15.21 15.35
C GLU A 321 17.79 15.83 16.75
N ALA A 322 16.67 16.25 17.34
CA ALA A 322 16.60 16.77 18.70
C ALA A 322 16.68 15.68 19.79
N GLY A 323 16.73 14.40 19.43
CA GLY A 323 16.85 13.28 20.37
C GLY A 323 15.54 12.79 20.99
N HIS A 324 14.39 13.30 20.53
CA HIS A 324 13.07 13.01 21.09
C HIS A 324 12.35 11.86 20.38
N LEU A 325 12.73 11.55 19.14
CA LEU A 325 12.19 10.44 18.38
C LEU A 325 13.28 9.43 18.03
N ARG A 326 12.99 8.15 18.27
CA ARG A 326 13.82 7.03 17.84
C ARG A 326 12.96 5.82 17.51
N PHE A 327 13.39 5.03 16.53
CA PHE A 327 12.82 3.73 16.20
C PHE A 327 13.81 2.90 15.39
N VAL A 328 13.58 1.59 15.38
CA VAL A 328 14.35 0.62 14.58
C VAL A 328 13.46 -0.25 13.69
N TRP A 329 12.17 -0.36 14.01
CA TRP A 329 11.17 -1.05 13.22
C TRP A 329 10.23 -0.06 12.56
N VAL A 330 10.01 -0.22 11.25
CA VAL A 330 8.93 0.45 10.51
C VAL A 330 7.93 -0.58 10.05
N LEU A 331 6.67 -0.35 10.42
CA LEU A 331 5.56 -1.29 10.30
C LEU A 331 4.39 -0.63 9.56
N PRO A 332 4.38 -0.66 8.21
CA PRO A 332 3.37 0.04 7.43
C PRO A 332 2.12 -0.82 7.18
N GLY A 333 1.04 -0.19 6.73
CA GLY A 333 -0.14 -0.88 6.20
C GLY A 333 0.15 -1.48 4.83
N HIS A 334 0.59 -0.66 3.88
CA HIS A 334 1.09 -1.11 2.57
C HIS A 334 2.62 -1.01 2.46
N GLY A 335 3.22 -1.72 1.51
CA GLY A 335 4.67 -1.80 1.36
C GLY A 335 5.32 -2.84 2.27
N GLU A 336 6.63 -2.71 2.48
CA GLU A 336 7.41 -3.69 3.23
C GLU A 336 7.70 -3.20 4.65
N TRP A 337 7.48 -4.06 5.63
CA TRP A 337 8.00 -3.81 6.98
C TRP A 337 9.48 -4.13 7.03
N LYS A 338 10.21 -3.46 7.92
CA LYS A 338 11.65 -3.69 8.05
C LYS A 338 12.13 -3.29 9.43
N ARG A 339 12.99 -4.12 10.01
CA ARG A 339 13.97 -3.68 11.00
C ARG A 339 15.09 -2.98 10.25
N LEU A 340 15.18 -1.67 10.43
CA LEU A 340 16.22 -0.84 9.84
C LEU A 340 17.60 -1.27 10.35
N ASP A 341 18.60 -1.02 9.52
CA ASP A 341 19.99 -1.25 9.88
C ASP A 341 20.44 -0.19 10.91
N GLY A 342 21.41 -0.54 11.76
CA GLY A 342 21.89 0.32 12.84
C GLY A 342 21.31 -0.01 14.21
N ASP A 343 21.58 0.89 15.17
CA ASP A 343 21.31 0.72 16.61
C ASP A 343 19.91 1.22 17.04
N GLY A 344 19.17 1.86 16.15
CA GLY A 344 17.88 2.46 16.46
C GLY A 344 17.97 3.72 17.32
N SER A 345 19.14 4.37 17.36
CA SER A 345 19.33 5.67 18.02
C SER A 345 18.57 6.78 17.30
N ALA A 346 18.35 7.91 17.99
CA ALA A 346 17.71 9.08 17.40
C ALA A 346 18.52 9.63 16.20
N ALA A 347 19.85 9.55 16.26
CA ALA A 347 20.73 9.92 15.14
C ALA A 347 20.53 9.00 13.91
N ALA A 348 20.45 7.68 14.11
CA ALA A 348 20.18 6.73 13.03
C ALA A 348 18.78 6.96 12.44
N THR A 349 17.78 7.21 13.29
CA THR A 349 16.41 7.57 12.88
C THR A 349 16.39 8.87 12.06
N ALA A 350 17.08 9.92 12.50
CA ALA A 350 17.19 11.18 11.79
C ALA A 350 17.81 10.99 10.39
N ALA A 351 18.93 10.26 10.30
CA ALA A 351 19.60 9.99 9.04
C ALA A 351 18.70 9.22 8.05
N GLU A 352 17.94 8.23 8.52
CA GLU A 352 16.97 7.50 7.68
C GLU A 352 15.85 8.42 7.17
N LEU A 353 15.25 9.23 8.05
CA LEU A 353 14.17 10.15 7.69
C LEU A 353 14.65 11.25 6.74
N GLN A 354 15.86 11.79 6.93
CA GLN A 354 16.47 12.75 6.02
C GLN A 354 16.69 12.17 4.62
N ARG A 355 17.14 10.91 4.52
CA ARG A 355 17.25 10.22 3.22
C ARG A 355 15.89 10.06 2.54
N ALA A 356 14.85 9.73 3.31
CA ALA A 356 13.49 9.66 2.79
C ALA A 356 13.00 11.03 2.30
N VAL A 357 13.18 12.10 3.08
CA VAL A 357 12.84 13.49 2.71
C VAL A 357 13.56 13.90 1.42
N ALA A 358 14.87 13.69 1.34
CA ALA A 358 15.66 14.03 0.16
C ALA A 358 15.12 13.32 -1.10
N TRP A 359 14.75 12.04 -0.98
CA TRP A 359 14.10 11.32 -2.08
C TRP A 359 12.71 11.88 -2.39
N MET A 360 11.89 12.16 -1.39
CA MET A 360 10.53 12.68 -1.58
C MET A 360 10.51 14.05 -2.27
N GLU A 361 11.47 14.93 -1.97
CA GLU A 361 11.60 16.26 -2.57
C GLU A 361 11.93 16.24 -4.07
N ARG A 362 12.53 15.15 -4.56
CA ARG A 362 12.76 14.93 -6.00
C ARG A 362 11.50 14.49 -6.73
N GLN A 363 10.49 14.02 -6.01
CA GLN A 363 9.26 13.53 -6.60
C GLN A 363 8.33 14.69 -6.99
N ALA A 364 7.44 14.42 -7.95
CA ALA A 364 6.56 15.46 -8.47
C ALA A 364 5.56 15.93 -7.40
N ARG A 365 5.26 17.23 -7.31
CA ARG A 365 4.37 17.78 -6.28
C ARG A 365 2.87 17.46 -6.52
N GLY A 366 2.02 17.70 -5.52
CA GLY A 366 0.56 17.52 -5.56
C GLY A 366 0.08 16.08 -5.32
N HIS A 367 -1.22 15.82 -5.48
CA HIS A 367 -1.85 14.52 -5.15
C HIS A 367 -2.43 13.79 -6.36
N VAL A 368 -2.92 12.56 -6.14
CA VAL A 368 -3.65 11.76 -7.13
C VAL A 368 -5.13 11.72 -6.75
N PRO A 369 -6.02 12.36 -7.52
CA PRO A 369 -7.44 12.32 -7.22
C PRO A 369 -8.00 10.89 -7.30
N MET A 370 -8.71 10.46 -6.26
CA MET A 370 -9.31 9.12 -6.21
C MET A 370 -10.26 8.85 -7.40
N ALA A 371 -10.95 9.89 -7.89
CA ALA A 371 -11.80 9.83 -9.08
C ALA A 371 -11.05 9.49 -10.38
N ARG A 372 -9.72 9.67 -10.42
CA ARG A 372 -8.83 9.24 -11.52
C ARG A 372 -8.17 7.89 -11.24
N PHE A 373 -7.78 7.66 -9.99
CA PHE A 373 -7.13 6.42 -9.57
C PHE A 373 -8.07 5.21 -9.67
N ILE A 374 -9.32 5.33 -9.22
CA ILE A 374 -10.28 4.21 -9.21
C ILE A 374 -10.55 3.67 -10.63
N PRO A 375 -10.88 4.50 -11.65
CA PRO A 375 -11.05 3.98 -13.02
C PRO A 375 -9.79 3.32 -13.58
N TRP A 376 -8.60 3.86 -13.26
CA TRP A 376 -7.33 3.29 -13.68
C TRP A 376 -7.12 1.89 -13.11
N VAL A 377 -7.28 1.71 -11.78
CA VAL A 377 -7.19 0.39 -11.14
C VAL A 377 -8.28 -0.56 -11.68
N LYS A 378 -9.53 -0.10 -11.77
CA LYS A 378 -10.65 -0.93 -12.28
C LYS A 378 -10.42 -1.40 -13.71
N GLY A 379 -9.82 -0.56 -14.55
CA GLY A 379 -9.41 -0.93 -15.90
C GLY A 379 -8.40 -2.07 -15.93
N ARG A 380 -7.39 -2.02 -15.05
CA ARG A 380 -6.38 -3.10 -14.91
C ARG A 380 -6.93 -4.38 -14.28
N LEU A 381 -7.89 -4.25 -13.35
CA LEU A 381 -8.55 -5.39 -12.71
C LEU A 381 -9.46 -6.18 -13.65
N ARG A 382 -10.07 -5.50 -14.63
CA ARG A 382 -11.03 -6.07 -15.58
C ARG A 382 -10.67 -5.63 -17.00
N PRO A 383 -9.58 -6.16 -17.58
CA PRO A 383 -9.08 -5.73 -18.89
C PRO A 383 -10.11 -5.93 -20.02
N ASP A 384 -11.01 -6.91 -19.86
CA ASP A 384 -12.10 -7.19 -20.82
C ASP A 384 -13.38 -6.39 -20.57
N SER A 385 -13.37 -5.44 -19.63
CA SER A 385 -14.53 -4.58 -19.41
C SER A 385 -14.66 -3.53 -20.53
N PRO A 386 -15.89 -3.06 -20.84
CA PRO A 386 -16.08 -1.95 -21.77
C PRO A 386 -15.27 -0.70 -21.39
N LEU A 387 -15.16 -0.41 -20.09
CA LEU A 387 -14.33 0.67 -19.58
C LEU A 387 -12.86 0.48 -19.97
N ALA A 388 -12.28 -0.68 -19.67
CA ALA A 388 -10.87 -0.97 -19.96
C ALA A 388 -10.57 -0.93 -21.47
N ARG A 389 -11.44 -1.51 -22.31
CA ARG A 389 -11.31 -1.44 -23.77
C ARG A 389 -11.33 -0.01 -24.28
N THR A 390 -12.27 0.81 -23.81
CA THR A 390 -12.36 2.23 -24.18
C THR A 390 -11.12 3.01 -23.73
N VAL A 391 -10.70 2.83 -22.48
CA VAL A 391 -9.49 3.48 -21.93
C VAL A 391 -8.25 3.11 -22.75
N CYS A 392 -8.10 1.83 -23.06
CA CYS A 392 -7.01 1.30 -23.86
C CYS A 392 -7.02 1.85 -25.30
N ALA A 393 -8.19 1.87 -25.95
CA ALA A 393 -8.34 2.41 -27.30
C ALA A 393 -7.98 3.90 -27.38
N LEU A 394 -8.42 4.71 -26.42
CA LEU A 394 -8.06 6.13 -26.32
C LEU A 394 -6.56 6.31 -26.07
N GLY A 395 -5.97 5.45 -25.23
CA GLY A 395 -4.54 5.45 -24.91
C GLY A 395 -3.61 4.91 -25.98
N GLY A 396 -4.14 4.31 -27.06
CA GLY A 396 -3.34 3.81 -28.18
C GLY A 396 -2.94 2.34 -28.08
N GLY A 397 -3.63 1.55 -27.27
CA GLY A 397 -3.41 0.10 -27.18
C GLY A 397 -2.17 -0.30 -26.36
N GLY A 398 -2.19 -1.53 -25.85
CA GLY A 398 -1.04 -2.15 -25.18
C GLY A 398 -0.61 -1.49 -23.85
N PRO A 399 0.57 -1.86 -23.31
CA PRO A 399 1.06 -1.35 -22.04
C PRO A 399 1.19 0.18 -22.00
N GLY A 400 0.90 0.80 -20.86
CA GLY A 400 0.89 2.25 -20.66
C GLY A 400 -0.33 2.98 -21.20
N SER A 401 -1.25 2.31 -21.90
CA SER A 401 -2.42 2.97 -22.52
C SER A 401 -3.44 3.51 -21.51
N ASP A 402 -3.35 3.13 -20.23
CA ASP A 402 -4.24 3.61 -19.18
C ASP A 402 -3.66 4.80 -18.39
N ALA A 403 -2.38 5.12 -18.60
CA ALA A 403 -1.67 6.17 -17.87
C ALA A 403 -2.30 7.56 -18.02
N TRP A 404 -3.01 7.80 -19.13
CA TRP A 404 -3.64 9.09 -19.39
C TRP A 404 -4.78 9.44 -18.41
N LEU A 405 -5.38 8.44 -17.76
CA LEU A 405 -6.36 8.64 -16.69
C LEU A 405 -5.74 9.35 -15.49
N LEU A 406 -4.45 9.16 -15.26
CA LEU A 406 -3.73 9.73 -14.13
C LEU A 406 -3.16 11.13 -14.46
N PRO A 407 -2.96 11.98 -13.44
CA PRO A 407 -2.23 13.24 -13.59
C PRO A 407 -0.85 13.00 -14.25
N ARG A 408 -0.44 13.92 -15.13
CA ARG A 408 0.85 13.81 -15.85
C ARG A 408 2.04 13.64 -14.89
N SER A 409 1.98 14.31 -13.74
CA SER A 409 3.01 14.28 -12.70
C SER A 409 3.29 12.88 -12.15
N VAL A 410 2.32 11.95 -12.18
CA VAL A 410 2.46 10.61 -11.57
C VAL A 410 2.57 9.48 -12.58
N ARG A 411 2.49 9.77 -13.88
CA ARG A 411 2.65 8.73 -14.92
C ARG A 411 4.03 8.08 -14.91
N PRO A 412 5.15 8.79 -14.67
CA PRO A 412 6.48 8.16 -14.60
C PRO A 412 6.63 7.06 -13.54
N TYR A 413 5.78 7.06 -12.51
CA TYR A 413 5.77 6.06 -11.43
C TYR A 413 5.06 4.77 -11.84
N LEU A 414 4.51 4.69 -13.05
CA LEU A 414 3.98 3.46 -13.59
C LEU A 414 5.12 2.61 -14.18
N PRO A 415 5.18 1.30 -13.89
CA PRO A 415 6.22 0.43 -14.45
C PRO A 415 6.23 0.37 -15.98
N ASP A 416 5.07 0.60 -16.58
CA ASP A 416 4.82 0.58 -18.02
C ASP A 416 4.56 1.98 -18.59
N HIS A 417 5.07 3.05 -17.96
CA HIS A 417 4.91 4.38 -18.52
C HIS A 417 5.62 4.51 -19.87
N ARG A 418 4.90 5.03 -20.84
CA ARG A 418 5.35 5.25 -22.22
C ARG A 418 5.08 6.71 -22.60
N PRO A 419 6.06 7.64 -22.42
CA PRO A 419 5.87 9.06 -22.66
C PRO A 419 5.36 9.38 -24.08
N GLU A 420 5.73 8.58 -25.07
CA GLU A 420 5.28 8.70 -26.45
C GLU A 420 3.76 8.52 -26.61
N LYS A 421 3.11 7.77 -25.70
CA LYS A 421 1.65 7.56 -25.71
C LYS A 421 0.87 8.73 -25.13
N ASP A 422 1.50 9.59 -24.32
CA ASP A 422 0.82 10.69 -23.65
C ASP A 422 0.24 11.70 -24.65
N ARG A 423 1.01 12.08 -25.67
CA ARG A 423 0.57 13.03 -26.70
C ARG A 423 -0.53 12.44 -27.58
N ALA A 424 -0.41 11.17 -27.96
CA ALA A 424 -1.39 10.48 -28.79
C ALA A 424 -2.75 10.36 -28.08
N ALA A 425 -2.75 10.00 -26.79
CA ALA A 425 -3.97 9.92 -25.99
C ALA A 425 -4.68 11.28 -25.89
N LEU A 426 -3.92 12.34 -25.60
CA LEU A 426 -4.47 13.71 -25.51
C LEU A 426 -5.12 14.14 -26.83
N LEU A 427 -4.46 13.92 -27.97
CA LEU A 427 -5.01 14.28 -29.28
C LEU A 427 -6.31 13.54 -29.58
N ARG A 428 -6.39 12.23 -29.28
CA ARG A 428 -7.62 11.45 -29.49
C ARG A 428 -8.76 11.95 -28.60
N ILE A 429 -8.48 12.23 -27.33
CA ILE A 429 -9.48 12.75 -26.38
C ILE A 429 -9.97 14.13 -26.81
N SER A 430 -9.06 15.04 -27.17
CA SER A 430 -9.41 16.37 -27.67
C SER A 430 -10.28 16.30 -28.92
N LEU A 431 -9.93 15.44 -29.88
CA LEU A 431 -10.73 15.25 -31.09
C LEU A 431 -12.15 14.77 -30.76
N ILE A 432 -12.30 13.78 -29.89
CA ILE A 432 -13.61 13.26 -29.48
C ILE A 432 -14.43 14.34 -28.77
N ALA A 433 -13.81 15.08 -27.84
CA ALA A 433 -14.47 16.18 -27.14
C ALA A 433 -14.96 17.26 -28.13
N SER A 434 -14.14 17.65 -29.10
CA SER A 434 -14.51 18.59 -30.15
C SER A 434 -15.67 18.09 -31.01
N VAL A 435 -15.67 16.79 -31.38
CA VAL A 435 -16.78 16.18 -32.14
C VAL A 435 -18.08 16.18 -31.33
N LEU A 436 -18.02 15.82 -30.04
CA LEU A 436 -19.19 15.80 -29.15
C LEU A 436 -19.77 17.21 -28.93
N LEU A 437 -18.91 18.20 -28.68
CA LEU A 437 -19.32 19.60 -28.53
C LEU A 437 -19.91 20.14 -29.83
N GLY A 438 -19.29 19.86 -30.97
CA GLY A 438 -19.82 20.24 -32.29
C GLY A 438 -21.16 19.59 -32.60
N GLY A 439 -21.33 18.31 -32.28
CA GLY A 439 -22.59 17.58 -32.43
C GLY A 439 -23.71 18.15 -31.54
N ALA A 440 -23.42 18.40 -30.26
CA ALA A 440 -24.38 19.01 -29.34
C ALA A 440 -24.80 20.41 -29.82
N ALA A 441 -23.85 21.26 -30.21
CA ALA A 441 -24.13 22.57 -30.78
C ALA A 441 -24.98 22.48 -32.05
N GLY A 442 -24.71 21.50 -32.93
CA GLY A 442 -25.51 21.23 -34.12
C GLY A 442 -26.95 20.83 -33.81
N ILE A 443 -27.16 19.94 -32.83
CA ILE A 443 -28.50 19.53 -32.37
C ILE A 443 -29.25 20.72 -31.79
N THR A 444 -28.61 21.52 -30.93
CA THR A 444 -29.22 22.73 -30.37
C THR A 444 -29.60 23.74 -31.46
N TRP A 445 -28.75 23.92 -32.46
CA TRP A 445 -29.02 24.80 -33.60
C TRP A 445 -30.21 24.31 -34.44
N LEU A 446 -30.27 23.02 -34.75
CA LEU A 446 -31.39 22.41 -35.47
C LEU A 446 -32.70 22.55 -34.69
N ALA A 447 -32.69 22.28 -33.39
CA ALA A 447 -33.86 22.43 -32.52
C ALA A 447 -34.35 23.88 -32.46
N ALA A 448 -33.43 24.85 -32.32
CA ALA A 448 -33.75 26.27 -32.33
C ALA A 448 -34.32 26.73 -33.67
N ARG A 449 -33.80 26.20 -34.79
CA ARG A 449 -34.32 26.49 -36.14
C ARG A 449 -35.72 25.91 -36.33
N ALA A 450 -35.96 24.67 -35.89
CA ALA A 450 -37.27 24.02 -35.95
C ALA A 450 -38.33 24.78 -35.13
N ALA A 451 -38.00 25.24 -33.93
CA ALA A 451 -38.90 26.04 -33.10
C ALA A 451 -39.28 27.38 -33.75
N ARG A 452 -38.31 28.07 -34.39
CA ARG A 452 -38.58 29.31 -35.14
C ARG A 452 -39.43 29.08 -36.38
N THR A 453 -39.28 27.93 -37.06
CA THR A 453 -40.15 27.59 -38.17
C THR A 453 -41.55 27.29 -37.69
N SER A 454 -41.76 26.56 -36.58
CA SER A 454 -43.10 26.29 -36.05
C SER A 454 -43.84 27.54 -35.59
N ALA A 455 -43.12 28.51 -35.00
CA ALA A 455 -43.69 29.80 -34.56
C ALA A 455 -44.08 30.76 -35.70
N ARG A 456 -43.73 30.46 -36.96
CA ARG A 456 -44.14 31.24 -38.14
C ARG A 456 -45.42 30.71 -38.80
N TRP A 457 -45.92 29.56 -38.35
CA TRP A 457 -47.12 28.90 -38.90
C TRP A 457 -48.26 28.80 -37.87
N SER A 458 -48.04 29.31 -36.66
CA SER A 458 -49.04 29.67 -35.65
C SER A 458 -49.29 31.17 -35.72
#